data_AF-A0A3N5W5F0-F1
#
_entry.id   AF-A0A3N5W5F0-F1
#
_cell.length_a   1.000
_cell.length_b   1.000
_cell.length_c   1.000
_cell.angle_alpha   90.00
_cell.angle_beta   90.00
_cell.angle_gamma   90.00
#
_symmetry.space_group_name_H-M   'P 1'
#
loop_
_entity.id
_entity.type
_entity.pdbx_description
1 polymer ?
#
loop_
_entity_poly.entity_id
_entity_poly.type
_entity_poly.pdbx_seq_one_letter_code
_entity_poly.pdbx_strand_id
1 'polypeptide(L)'
;MCCGDYFQDKSMENSNSSLSQVTPYHPSGDPPGWLYRVWVEGSEVLVTQTPALASADYEKIAAAYAQMPPYCWVDEARFVGVHTAHAACVGNPEIKISVNEEVTSFRIHPQRRRIQGRQEGRSIFFTATPATPRYYLVNIRGLPLLCILLDPPEEHVPARDGEDVVDLQPYLDDLSDLGEAMRQAAQAVNGKGKTLYVPPGEYLSDTIRLEGLTRCQVYFAPGVLIRTRICGPGENIHRHGLWIDACQDLVINGRGCLDHQGYENFLGGRNDYKHGLLSWAVPSRLNPYLTESPLFVTNSQRITIDGLTVRNGRNFNVNIRRCDQVTLRRCKVITPPASVPEFTDGYQINACRDTLLEDCFAFCNDDCIASGHYFYSHDDRESEGFTARGFVGWNHRANGIRLGFYTHYDMGSL
;
A
#
# COMPACT_ATOMS: atom_id res chain seq x y z
N MET A 1 2.36 66.01 -7.35
CA MET A 1 1.09 65.26 -7.19
C MET A 1 0.93 64.33 -8.38
N CYS A 2 0.56 63.10 -8.06
CA CYS A 2 0.16 61.93 -8.85
C CYS A 2 0.10 61.95 -10.39
N CYS A 3 0.71 60.89 -10.95
CA CYS A 3 0.21 59.87 -11.88
C CYS A 3 -0.80 60.21 -13.00
N GLY A 4 -0.52 59.62 -14.17
CA GLY A 4 -1.49 59.40 -15.25
C GLY A 4 -0.87 58.72 -16.47
N ASP A 5 -0.92 57.39 -16.47
CA ASP A 5 -1.12 56.42 -17.57
C ASP A 5 -0.56 56.69 -18.96
N TYR A 6 0.32 55.80 -19.44
CA TYR A 6 0.32 55.26 -20.81
C TYR A 6 1.17 53.98 -20.84
N PHE A 7 0.55 52.80 -20.92
CA PHE A 7 1.22 51.65 -21.52
C PHE A 7 0.25 50.88 -22.40
N GLN A 8 0.61 50.87 -23.68
CA GLN A 8 0.02 50.09 -24.75
C GLN A 8 0.40 48.61 -24.62
N ASP A 9 -0.59 47.83 -25.01
CA ASP A 9 -0.62 46.42 -25.34
C ASP A 9 0.57 45.97 -26.21
N LYS A 10 1.28 44.93 -25.74
CA LYS A 10 2.09 44.05 -26.59
C LYS A 10 1.93 42.62 -26.09
N SER A 11 1.10 41.90 -26.82
CA SER A 11 1.13 40.45 -27.05
C SER A 11 2.47 39.79 -26.70
N MET A 12 2.48 38.96 -25.66
CA MET A 12 3.40 37.82 -25.58
C MET A 12 2.63 36.56 -25.91
N GLU A 13 3.19 35.85 -26.88
CA GLU A 13 2.81 34.51 -27.31
C GLU A 13 2.67 33.58 -26.09
N ASN A 14 1.49 33.01 -25.92
CA ASN A 14 1.30 31.85 -25.06
C ASN A 14 2.10 30.68 -25.65
N SER A 15 3.32 30.49 -25.17
CA SER A 15 3.98 29.20 -25.25
C SER A 15 3.17 28.21 -24.42
N ASN A 16 2.34 27.42 -25.12
CA ASN A 16 1.81 26.18 -24.60
C ASN A 16 3.00 25.25 -24.31
N SER A 17 3.61 25.38 -23.13
CA SER A 17 4.34 24.28 -22.55
C SER A 17 3.28 23.32 -22.00
N SER A 18 3.22 22.13 -22.59
CA SER A 18 2.54 21.00 -21.98
C SER A 18 3.28 20.67 -20.68
N LEU A 19 2.93 21.36 -19.59
CA LEU A 19 3.30 20.92 -18.25
C LEU A 19 2.75 19.50 -18.12
N SER A 20 3.65 18.52 -18.12
CA SER A 20 3.35 17.15 -17.75
C SER A 20 2.65 17.20 -16.39
N GLN A 21 1.35 16.89 -16.38
CA GLN A 21 0.53 17.01 -15.19
C GLN A 21 0.97 15.93 -14.19
N VAL A 22 1.65 16.34 -13.13
CA VAL A 22 2.02 15.48 -12.00
C VAL A 22 0.98 15.68 -10.91
N THR A 23 0.39 14.57 -10.45
CA THR A 23 -0.57 14.56 -9.35
C THR A 23 0.07 13.86 -8.14
N PRO A 24 0.59 14.59 -7.15
CA PRO A 24 1.16 13.98 -5.97
C PRO A 24 0.05 13.29 -5.13
N TYR A 25 0.35 12.10 -4.63
CA TYR A 25 -0.50 11.37 -3.73
C TYR A 25 0.14 11.33 -2.35
N HIS A 26 -0.56 11.87 -1.35
CA HIS A 26 -0.13 11.80 0.03
C HIS A 26 -1.35 11.60 0.94
N PRO A 27 -1.27 10.73 1.95
CA PRO A 27 -2.31 10.66 2.97
C PRO A 27 -2.33 11.96 3.79
N SER A 28 -3.52 12.48 4.13
CA SER A 28 -3.67 13.82 4.75
C SER A 28 -2.99 13.98 6.12
N GLY A 29 -2.75 12.89 6.86
CA GLY A 29 -2.27 12.92 8.24
C GLY A 29 -0.77 12.64 8.44
N ASP A 30 0.03 12.47 7.39
CA ASP A 30 1.43 12.08 7.56
C ASP A 30 2.41 13.26 7.65
N PRO A 31 3.42 13.18 8.53
CA PRO A 31 4.50 14.14 8.53
C PRO A 31 5.43 13.96 7.31
N PRO A 32 6.05 15.05 6.82
CA PRO A 32 7.10 14.95 5.81
C PRO A 32 8.30 14.15 6.34
N GLY A 33 8.89 13.35 5.46
CA GLY A 33 10.15 12.67 5.73
C GLY A 33 11.30 13.67 5.93
N TRP A 34 12.28 13.30 6.76
CA TRP A 34 13.38 14.17 7.15
C TRP A 34 14.61 14.12 6.21
N LEU A 35 14.70 13.10 5.36
CA LEU A 35 15.93 12.80 4.60
C LEU A 35 15.89 13.23 3.14
N TYR A 36 14.81 12.90 2.45
CA TYR A 36 14.69 13.01 1.00
C TYR A 36 13.73 14.12 0.61
N ARG A 37 14.09 14.86 -0.45
CA ARG A 37 13.16 15.66 -1.24
C ARG A 37 13.14 15.16 -2.67
N VAL A 38 11.96 15.03 -3.25
CA VAL A 38 11.76 14.44 -4.59
C VAL A 38 10.97 15.41 -5.45
N TRP A 39 11.41 15.60 -6.69
CA TRP A 39 10.66 16.29 -7.74
C TRP A 39 10.45 15.35 -8.92
N VAL A 40 9.27 15.40 -9.51
CA VAL A 40 8.89 14.70 -10.73
C VAL A 40 8.48 15.77 -11.73
N GLU A 41 9.18 15.89 -12.86
CA GLU A 41 8.96 16.96 -13.85
C GLU A 41 8.88 18.36 -13.21
N GLY A 42 9.83 18.64 -12.32
CA GLY A 42 9.90 19.90 -11.58
C GLY A 42 8.86 20.10 -10.47
N SER A 43 7.85 19.24 -10.36
CA SER A 43 6.84 19.29 -9.30
C SER A 43 7.32 18.54 -8.06
N GLU A 44 7.36 19.19 -6.90
CA GLU A 44 7.75 18.53 -5.64
C GLU A 44 6.69 17.49 -5.25
N VAL A 45 7.13 16.28 -4.93
CA VAL A 45 6.30 15.19 -4.42
C VAL A 45 6.67 14.96 -2.97
N LEU A 46 5.67 15.03 -2.08
CA LEU A 46 5.88 14.79 -0.66
C LEU A 46 6.46 13.39 -0.45
N VAL A 47 7.56 13.32 0.31
CA VAL A 47 8.12 12.05 0.76
C VAL A 47 7.58 11.76 2.15
N THR A 48 6.95 10.61 2.34
CA THR A 48 6.55 10.09 3.64
C THR A 48 7.49 8.97 4.08
N GLN A 49 7.33 8.50 5.32
CA GLN A 49 8.13 7.43 5.88
C GLN A 49 7.23 6.40 6.56
N THR A 50 7.58 5.13 6.46
CA THR A 50 6.90 4.06 7.18
C THR A 50 7.92 3.24 7.96
N PRO A 51 7.67 2.96 9.25
CA PRO A 51 6.89 3.83 10.14
C PRO A 51 7.52 5.24 10.21
N ALA A 52 6.77 6.24 10.69
CA ALA A 52 7.27 7.61 10.83
C ALA A 52 8.24 7.69 12.03
N LEU A 53 9.54 7.63 11.77
CA LEU A 53 10.60 7.48 12.76
C LEU A 53 11.67 8.57 12.64
N ALA A 54 12.20 8.99 13.79
CA ALA A 54 13.40 9.81 13.79
C ALA A 54 14.63 8.97 13.38
N SER A 55 15.64 9.64 12.82
CA SER A 55 16.90 8.97 12.43
C SER A 55 17.55 8.18 13.58
N ALA A 56 17.51 8.71 14.81
CA ALA A 56 18.11 8.07 15.97
C ALA A 56 17.39 6.79 16.43
N ASP A 57 16.17 6.53 15.96
CA ASP A 57 15.40 5.35 16.35
C ASP A 57 15.71 4.13 15.47
N TYR A 58 16.30 4.35 14.29
CA TYR A 58 16.68 3.26 13.39
C TYR A 58 17.66 2.28 14.06
N GLU A 59 18.72 2.82 14.66
CA GLU A 59 19.75 2.04 15.37
C GLU A 59 19.19 1.34 16.61
N LYS A 60 18.30 2.00 17.35
CA LYS A 60 17.67 1.40 18.54
C LYS A 60 16.81 0.21 18.16
N ILE A 61 16.02 0.32 17.08
CA ILE A 61 15.17 -0.76 16.60
C ILE A 61 16.03 -1.92 16.09
N ALA A 62 17.05 -1.64 15.28
CA ALA A 62 17.96 -2.67 14.78
C ALA A 62 18.66 -3.41 15.94
N ALA A 63 19.12 -2.68 16.96
CA ALA A 63 19.72 -3.27 18.16
C ALA A 63 18.73 -4.14 18.96
N ALA A 64 17.45 -3.73 19.04
CA ALA A 64 16.40 -4.54 19.66
C ALA A 64 16.13 -5.83 18.86
N TYR A 65 16.13 -5.75 17.53
CA TYR A 65 15.90 -6.89 16.65
C TYR A 65 17.05 -7.90 16.68
N ALA A 66 18.28 -7.44 16.90
CA ALA A 66 19.44 -8.32 17.09
C ALA A 66 19.33 -9.21 18.36
N GLN A 67 18.45 -8.87 19.31
CA GLN A 67 18.16 -9.70 20.49
C GLN A 67 17.06 -10.74 20.23
N MET A 68 16.38 -10.68 19.08
CA MET A 68 15.36 -11.64 18.66
C MET A 68 16.03 -12.84 17.95
N PRO A 69 15.28 -13.92 17.63
CA PRO A 69 15.81 -15.01 16.83
C PRO A 69 16.47 -14.54 15.53
N PRO A 70 17.48 -15.24 15.00
CA PRO A 70 18.27 -14.77 13.85
C PRO A 70 17.47 -14.44 12.59
N TYR A 71 16.35 -15.14 12.37
CA TYR A 71 15.45 -14.86 11.24
C TYR A 71 14.67 -13.54 11.40
N CYS A 72 14.73 -12.89 12.56
CA CYS A 72 14.16 -11.57 12.84
C CYS A 72 15.18 -10.43 12.77
N TRP A 73 16.44 -10.69 12.39
CA TRP A 73 17.48 -9.67 12.40
C TRP A 73 17.32 -8.65 11.27
N VAL A 74 17.87 -7.45 11.47
CA VAL A 74 18.05 -6.44 10.42
C VAL A 74 19.54 -6.15 10.35
N ASP A 75 20.18 -6.61 9.27
CA ASP A 75 21.65 -6.55 9.14
C ASP A 75 22.19 -5.11 9.11
N GLU A 76 21.47 -4.19 8.47
CA GLU A 76 21.82 -2.77 8.44
C GLU A 76 20.64 -1.93 8.93
N ALA A 77 20.85 -1.13 9.98
CA ALA A 77 19.80 -0.33 10.62
C ALA A 77 19.05 0.59 9.64
N ARG A 78 19.71 1.08 8.59
CA ARG A 78 19.07 1.88 7.53
C ARG A 78 17.90 1.17 6.81
N PHE A 79 17.79 -0.15 6.91
CA PHE A 79 16.72 -0.94 6.30
C PHE A 79 15.52 -1.18 7.21
N VAL A 80 15.54 -0.71 8.47
CA VAL A 80 14.39 -0.91 9.38
C VAL A 80 13.15 -0.15 8.91
N GLY A 81 13.30 0.98 8.22
CA GLY A 81 12.20 1.77 7.67
C GLY A 81 12.41 2.09 6.19
N VAL A 82 11.39 2.69 5.58
CA VAL A 82 11.41 3.08 4.16
C VAL A 82 10.77 4.44 3.94
N HIS A 83 11.35 5.21 3.03
CA HIS A 83 10.81 6.48 2.56
C HIS A 83 10.07 6.29 1.24
N THR A 84 8.96 6.98 1.04
CA THR A 84 8.13 6.82 -0.16
C THR A 84 7.70 8.16 -0.75
N ALA A 85 7.88 8.34 -2.05
CA ALA A 85 7.25 9.37 -2.85
C ALA A 85 6.24 8.71 -3.80
N HIS A 86 4.98 9.12 -3.77
CA HIS A 86 3.91 8.56 -4.60
C HIS A 86 3.22 9.67 -5.40
N ALA A 87 3.09 9.47 -6.71
CA ALA A 87 2.40 10.40 -7.59
C ALA A 87 1.84 9.66 -8.81
N ALA A 88 0.91 10.31 -9.52
CA ALA A 88 0.59 10.00 -10.89
C ALA A 88 1.25 10.98 -11.86
N CYS A 89 1.60 10.50 -13.04
CA CYS A 89 2.15 11.33 -14.12
C CYS A 89 2.00 10.63 -15.47
N VAL A 90 2.05 11.39 -16.56
CA VAL A 90 2.10 10.86 -17.93
C VAL A 90 3.54 10.78 -18.44
N GLY A 91 3.79 9.94 -19.45
CA GLY A 91 5.07 9.89 -20.15
C GLY A 91 6.23 9.31 -19.34
N ASN A 92 7.44 9.84 -19.58
CA ASN A 92 8.69 9.36 -19.01
C ASN A 92 9.34 10.49 -18.21
N PRO A 93 8.82 10.82 -17.01
CA PRO A 93 9.23 12.01 -16.30
C PRO A 93 10.71 12.01 -15.89
N GLU A 94 11.37 13.17 -15.89
CA GLU A 94 12.61 13.37 -15.11
C GLU A 94 12.26 13.36 -13.61
N ILE A 95 13.05 12.60 -12.85
CA ILE A 95 13.02 12.57 -11.39
C ILE A 95 14.31 13.17 -10.85
N LYS A 96 14.15 14.11 -9.93
CA LYS A 96 15.23 14.66 -9.11
C LYS A 96 15.04 14.23 -7.66
N ILE A 97 16.09 13.74 -7.04
CA ILE A 97 16.15 13.41 -5.62
C ILE A 97 17.25 14.27 -5.00
N SER A 98 16.93 15.01 -3.94
CA SER A 98 17.93 15.70 -3.12
C SER A 98 17.98 15.11 -1.73
N VAL A 99 19.18 14.97 -1.18
CA VAL A 99 19.44 14.55 0.20
C VAL A 99 20.20 15.61 0.96
N ASN A 100 20.11 15.55 2.29
CA ASN A 100 20.88 16.44 3.17
C ASN A 100 22.34 16.01 3.34
N GLU A 101 22.65 14.76 2.97
CA GLU A 101 23.96 14.11 3.14
C GLU A 101 24.75 14.05 1.83
N GLU A 102 26.02 13.68 1.91
CA GLU A 102 26.85 13.47 0.72
C GLU A 102 26.43 12.19 -0.02
N VAL A 103 26.28 12.27 -1.35
CA VAL A 103 26.02 11.09 -2.19
C VAL A 103 27.36 10.52 -2.65
N THR A 104 27.76 9.37 -2.12
CA THR A 104 29.00 8.70 -2.52
C THR A 104 28.78 7.67 -3.64
N SER A 105 27.64 6.98 -3.60
CA SER A 105 27.20 6.06 -4.65
C SER A 105 25.71 5.77 -4.51
N PHE A 106 25.06 5.43 -5.61
CA PHE A 106 23.65 5.07 -5.62
C PHE A 106 23.35 3.96 -6.64
N ARG A 107 22.22 3.29 -6.46
CA ARG A 107 21.65 2.32 -7.41
C ARG A 107 20.15 2.56 -7.54
N ILE A 108 19.64 2.44 -8.77
CA ILE A 108 18.21 2.57 -9.07
C ILE A 108 17.70 1.20 -9.55
N HIS A 109 16.74 0.65 -8.84
CA HIS A 109 16.10 -0.62 -9.16
C HIS A 109 14.76 -0.40 -9.87
N PRO A 110 14.31 -1.33 -10.74
CA PRO A 110 14.95 -2.60 -11.05
C PRO A 110 16.10 -2.46 -12.06
N GLN A 111 17.26 -3.02 -11.73
CA GLN A 111 18.50 -2.89 -12.52
C GLN A 111 18.38 -3.41 -13.97
N ARG A 112 17.47 -4.36 -14.22
CA ARG A 112 17.18 -4.85 -15.59
C ARG A 112 16.76 -3.75 -16.56
N ARG A 113 16.22 -2.63 -16.04
CA ARG A 113 15.82 -1.46 -16.84
C ARG A 113 16.99 -0.58 -17.26
N ARG A 114 18.21 -0.83 -16.74
CA ARG A 114 19.45 -0.11 -17.09
C ARG A 114 19.31 1.42 -17.00
N ILE A 115 18.57 1.87 -15.99
CA ILE A 115 18.28 3.29 -15.74
C ILE A 115 19.60 4.02 -15.50
N GLN A 116 19.89 5.00 -16.34
CA GLN A 116 21.06 5.86 -16.18
C GLN A 116 20.70 7.00 -15.24
N GLY A 117 21.39 7.07 -14.11
CA GLY A 117 21.29 8.21 -13.21
C GLY A 117 22.56 9.06 -13.28
N ARG A 118 22.41 10.37 -13.09
CA ARG A 118 23.51 11.31 -12.90
C ARG A 118 23.47 11.89 -11.48
N GLN A 119 24.62 12.25 -10.95
CA GLN A 119 24.74 12.94 -9.67
C GLN A 119 25.30 14.35 -9.90
N GLU A 120 24.70 15.33 -9.23
CA GLU A 120 25.21 16.70 -9.14
C GLU A 120 25.15 17.16 -7.69
N GLY A 121 26.33 17.26 -7.06
CA GLY A 121 26.43 17.54 -5.63
C GLY A 121 25.68 16.50 -4.80
N ARG A 122 24.67 16.96 -4.05
CA ARG A 122 23.78 16.13 -3.19
C ARG A 122 22.48 15.71 -3.87
N SER A 123 22.39 15.89 -5.19
CA SER A 123 21.21 15.52 -5.97
C SER A 123 21.52 14.38 -6.94
N ILE A 124 20.54 13.50 -7.12
CA ILE A 124 20.53 12.44 -8.12
C ILE A 124 19.40 12.73 -9.09
N PHE A 125 19.65 12.50 -10.38
CA PHE A 125 18.66 12.69 -11.43
C PHE A 125 18.60 11.45 -12.30
N PHE A 126 17.41 11.06 -12.73
CA PHE A 126 17.20 10.03 -13.74
C PHE A 126 15.84 10.21 -14.41
N THR A 127 15.68 9.63 -15.60
CA THR A 127 14.41 9.65 -16.33
C THR A 127 13.69 8.31 -16.14
N ALA A 128 12.40 8.36 -15.85
CA ALA A 128 11.57 7.16 -15.80
C ALA A 128 11.55 6.46 -17.17
N THR A 129 11.54 5.13 -17.14
CA THR A 129 11.44 4.33 -18.36
C THR A 129 9.98 4.21 -18.81
N PRO A 130 9.71 3.93 -20.10
CA PRO A 130 8.37 3.64 -20.58
C PRO A 130 7.79 2.32 -20.04
N ALA A 131 8.61 1.47 -19.42
CA ALA A 131 8.16 0.21 -18.85
C ALA A 131 7.29 0.41 -17.59
N THR A 132 6.13 -0.25 -17.55
CA THR A 132 5.27 -0.31 -16.38
C THR A 132 5.61 -1.51 -15.47
N PRO A 133 5.29 -1.42 -14.18
CA PRO A 133 4.94 -0.20 -13.46
C PRO A 133 6.17 0.70 -13.29
N ARG A 134 6.01 2.02 -13.20
CA ARG A 134 7.12 2.96 -12.96
C ARG A 134 7.41 3.09 -11.47
N TYR A 135 7.70 1.94 -10.84
CA TYR A 135 8.10 1.85 -9.44
C TYR A 135 9.60 1.62 -9.35
N TYR A 136 10.27 2.45 -8.55
CA TYR A 136 11.72 2.44 -8.42
C TYR A 136 12.11 2.36 -6.95
N LEU A 137 13.13 1.56 -6.65
CA LEU A 137 13.83 1.64 -5.36
C LEU A 137 15.18 2.29 -5.59
N VAL A 138 15.43 3.39 -4.89
CA VAL A 138 16.68 4.14 -4.93
C VAL A 138 17.44 3.85 -3.65
N ASN A 139 18.58 3.19 -3.84
CA ASN A 139 19.49 2.82 -2.76
C ASN A 139 20.73 3.73 -2.85
N ILE A 140 20.78 4.73 -1.99
CA ILE A 140 21.97 5.57 -1.79
C ILE A 140 22.78 4.95 -0.66
N ARG A 141 24.09 4.74 -0.89
CA ARG A 141 24.95 4.08 0.10
C ARG A 141 24.92 4.85 1.43
N GLY A 142 24.68 4.11 2.51
CA GLY A 142 24.62 4.64 3.88
C GLY A 142 23.25 5.20 4.28
N LEU A 143 22.32 5.37 3.33
CA LEU A 143 21.02 5.97 3.60
C LEU A 143 19.88 4.94 3.57
N PRO A 144 18.79 5.17 4.32
CA PRO A 144 17.55 4.42 4.21
C PRO A 144 16.99 4.35 2.79
N LEU A 145 16.25 3.29 2.45
CA LEU A 145 15.71 3.13 1.10
C LEU A 145 14.64 4.17 0.77
N LEU A 146 14.63 4.63 -0.49
CA LEU A 146 13.58 5.48 -1.05
C LEU A 146 12.84 4.73 -2.16
N CYS A 147 11.53 4.61 -2.01
CA CYS A 147 10.60 4.14 -3.04
C CYS A 147 10.02 5.34 -3.79
N ILE A 148 10.07 5.31 -5.12
CA ILE A 148 9.39 6.26 -5.99
C ILE A 148 8.35 5.49 -6.79
N LEU A 149 7.07 5.79 -6.52
CA LEU A 149 5.93 5.06 -7.03
C LEU A 149 5.16 5.97 -7.99
N LEU A 150 5.31 5.76 -9.30
CA LEU A 150 4.67 6.60 -10.32
C LEU A 150 3.58 5.83 -11.06
N ASP A 151 2.33 6.11 -10.69
CA ASP A 151 1.16 5.56 -11.36
C ASP A 151 0.84 6.32 -12.67
N PRO A 152 0.11 5.70 -13.61
CA PRO A 152 -0.69 6.49 -14.54
C PRO A 152 -1.77 7.29 -13.78
N PRO A 153 -2.22 8.45 -14.32
CA PRO A 153 -3.39 9.14 -13.80
C PRO A 153 -4.60 8.21 -13.70
N GLU A 154 -5.45 8.45 -12.71
CA GLU A 154 -6.69 7.70 -12.56
C GLU A 154 -7.65 8.01 -13.72
N GLU A 155 -8.30 6.96 -14.21
CA GLU A 155 -9.35 7.06 -15.23
C GLU A 155 -10.72 6.91 -14.56
N HIS A 156 -11.73 7.57 -15.10
CA HIS A 156 -13.12 7.47 -14.63
C HIS A 156 -13.30 7.80 -13.13
N VAL A 157 -12.54 8.78 -12.63
CA VAL A 157 -12.70 9.28 -11.26
C VAL A 157 -14.13 9.78 -11.04
N PRO A 158 -14.88 9.23 -10.07
CA PRO A 158 -16.25 9.66 -9.80
C PRO A 158 -16.27 11.08 -9.25
N ALA A 159 -17.17 11.92 -9.77
CA ALA A 159 -17.48 13.21 -9.15
C ALA A 159 -18.23 12.97 -7.83
N ARG A 160 -17.78 13.59 -6.73
CA ARG A 160 -18.34 13.39 -5.39
C ARG A 160 -19.84 13.69 -5.31
N ASP A 161 -20.30 14.68 -6.06
CA ASP A 161 -21.69 15.14 -6.18
C ASP A 161 -22.42 14.52 -7.39
N GLY A 162 -21.87 13.46 -7.99
CA GLY A 162 -22.46 12.78 -9.13
C GLY A 162 -23.74 12.02 -8.80
N GLU A 163 -24.66 11.91 -9.77
CA GLU A 163 -25.98 11.28 -9.58
C GLU A 163 -25.94 9.78 -9.19
N ASP A 164 -24.89 9.08 -9.64
CA ASP A 164 -24.64 7.66 -9.33
C ASP A 164 -23.66 7.45 -8.17
N VAL A 165 -23.42 8.51 -7.39
CA VAL A 165 -22.50 8.50 -6.25
C VAL A 165 -23.25 8.71 -4.95
N VAL A 166 -22.88 7.93 -3.94
CA VAL A 166 -23.26 8.15 -2.54
C VAL A 166 -22.01 8.62 -1.80
N ASP A 167 -22.03 9.84 -1.28
CA ASP A 167 -20.96 10.37 -0.44
C ASP A 167 -21.02 9.75 0.96
N LEU A 168 -19.87 9.37 1.51
CA LEU A 168 -19.75 8.85 2.87
C LEU A 168 -19.97 9.94 3.93
N GLN A 169 -19.66 11.21 3.65
CA GLN A 169 -19.65 12.27 4.66
C GLN A 169 -20.94 12.39 5.48
N PRO A 170 -22.16 12.37 4.90
CA PRO A 170 -23.39 12.44 5.68
C PRO A 170 -23.53 11.32 6.72
N TYR A 171 -23.01 10.12 6.43
CA TYR A 171 -23.02 9.01 7.37
C TYR A 171 -22.05 9.22 8.53
N LEU A 172 -20.91 9.88 8.28
CA LEU A 172 -19.91 10.22 9.31
C LEU A 172 -20.36 11.37 10.21
N ASP A 173 -21.23 12.25 9.71
CA ASP A 173 -21.81 13.32 10.52
C ASP A 173 -22.78 12.74 11.57
N ASP A 174 -23.44 11.62 11.25
CA ASP A 174 -24.40 10.93 12.12
C ASP A 174 -23.75 9.83 12.99
N LEU A 175 -22.66 9.21 12.53
CA LEU A 175 -22.04 8.04 13.16
C LEU A 175 -20.57 8.33 13.51
N SER A 176 -20.20 8.06 14.77
CA SER A 176 -18.83 8.24 15.25
C SER A 176 -17.87 7.11 14.87
N ASP A 177 -18.38 5.96 14.43
CA ASP A 177 -17.58 4.80 13.99
C ASP A 177 -17.53 4.70 12.46
N LEU A 178 -16.33 4.73 11.90
CA LEU A 178 -16.13 4.63 10.45
C LEU A 178 -16.62 3.28 9.89
N GLY A 179 -16.42 2.18 10.63
CA GLY A 179 -16.81 0.85 10.16
C GLY A 179 -18.32 0.76 9.94
N GLU A 180 -19.08 1.28 10.89
CA GLU A 180 -20.54 1.37 10.82
C GLU A 180 -21.01 2.32 9.73
N ALA A 181 -20.41 3.51 9.62
CA ALA A 181 -20.72 4.46 8.54
C ALA A 181 -20.50 3.86 7.16
N MET A 182 -19.35 3.21 6.95
CA MET A 182 -19.03 2.51 5.71
C MET A 182 -20.02 1.38 5.41
N ARG A 183 -20.39 0.58 6.42
CA ARG A 183 -21.36 -0.51 6.27
C ARG A 183 -22.71 0.02 5.82
N GLN A 184 -23.24 1.06 6.46
CA GLN A 184 -24.53 1.66 6.11
C GLN A 184 -24.50 2.30 4.72
N ALA A 185 -23.45 3.08 4.42
CA ALA A 185 -23.31 3.75 3.14
C ALA A 185 -23.13 2.74 1.98
N ALA A 186 -22.40 1.64 2.20
CA ALA A 186 -22.22 0.59 1.22
C ALA A 186 -23.54 -0.12 0.87
N GLN A 187 -24.45 -0.30 1.85
CA GLN A 187 -25.79 -0.83 1.55
C GLN A 187 -26.62 0.12 0.69
N ALA A 188 -26.37 1.42 0.74
CA ALA A 188 -27.07 2.39 -0.12
C ALA A 188 -26.71 2.21 -1.62
N VAL A 189 -25.54 1.65 -1.94
CA VAL A 189 -25.08 1.40 -3.32
C VAL A 189 -25.19 -0.07 -3.74
N ASN A 190 -25.36 -1.00 -2.79
CA ASN A 190 -25.42 -2.45 -3.02
C ASN A 190 -26.50 -2.84 -4.05
N GLY A 191 -26.11 -3.56 -5.10
CA GLY A 191 -26.97 -4.06 -6.16
C GLY A 191 -27.40 -3.02 -7.20
N LYS A 192 -26.97 -1.76 -7.05
CA LYS A 192 -27.47 -0.63 -7.85
C LYS A 192 -26.52 -0.16 -8.95
N GLY A 193 -25.32 -0.72 -9.05
CA GLY A 193 -24.28 -0.23 -9.97
C GLY A 193 -23.69 1.13 -9.59
N LYS A 194 -24.00 1.62 -8.38
CA LYS A 194 -23.55 2.92 -7.88
C LYS A 194 -22.21 2.84 -7.16
N THR A 195 -21.62 4.01 -6.93
CA THR A 195 -20.32 4.16 -6.26
C THR A 195 -20.49 4.80 -4.89
N LEU A 196 -19.93 4.17 -3.85
CA LEU A 196 -19.70 4.82 -2.55
C LEU A 196 -18.39 5.62 -2.65
N TYR A 197 -18.46 6.93 -2.43
CA TYR A 197 -17.31 7.83 -2.44
C TYR A 197 -16.82 8.08 -1.01
N VAL A 198 -15.57 7.72 -0.73
CA VAL A 198 -14.89 8.02 0.54
C VAL A 198 -14.04 9.26 0.35
N PRO A 199 -14.39 10.40 0.97
CA PRO A 199 -13.68 11.66 0.77
C PRO A 199 -12.30 11.69 1.42
N PRO A 200 -11.39 12.57 0.97
CA PRO A 200 -10.09 12.74 1.61
C PRO A 200 -10.25 13.08 3.11
N GLY A 201 -9.44 12.44 3.95
CA GLY A 201 -9.52 12.60 5.40
C GLY A 201 -8.70 11.56 6.13
N GLU A 202 -8.41 11.83 7.40
CA GLU A 202 -7.84 10.85 8.32
C GLU A 202 -8.94 10.24 9.16
N TYR A 203 -8.98 8.90 9.17
CA TYR A 203 -9.99 8.13 9.86
C TYR A 203 -9.36 7.07 10.75
N LEU A 204 -10.07 6.70 11.80
CA LEU A 204 -9.69 5.65 12.74
C LEU A 204 -10.82 4.62 12.80
N SER A 205 -10.49 3.34 12.68
CA SER A 205 -11.46 2.25 12.74
C SER A 205 -10.87 1.03 13.43
N ASP A 206 -11.70 0.22 14.08
CA ASP A 206 -11.29 -1.10 14.56
C ASP A 206 -11.22 -2.11 13.40
N THR A 207 -12.22 -2.05 12.51
CA THR A 207 -12.30 -2.82 11.27
C THR A 207 -13.37 -2.22 10.35
N ILE A 208 -13.16 -2.30 9.04
CA ILE A 208 -14.18 -1.98 8.04
C ILE A 208 -14.57 -3.27 7.33
N ARG A 209 -15.68 -3.88 7.78
CA ARG A 209 -16.20 -5.11 7.16
C ARG A 209 -17.30 -4.79 6.15
N LEU A 210 -17.00 -5.03 4.88
CA LEU A 210 -17.94 -4.99 3.77
C LEU A 210 -18.35 -6.43 3.44
N GLU A 211 -19.60 -6.77 3.75
CA GLU A 211 -20.12 -8.14 3.63
C GLU A 211 -21.33 -8.20 2.69
N GLY A 212 -21.36 -9.19 1.80
CA GLY A 212 -22.53 -9.47 0.96
C GLY A 212 -22.86 -8.39 -0.06
N LEU A 213 -21.89 -7.56 -0.44
CA LEU A 213 -22.08 -6.53 -1.46
C LEU A 213 -22.08 -7.15 -2.86
N THR A 214 -22.96 -6.65 -3.72
CA THR A 214 -23.09 -7.07 -5.11
C THR A 214 -23.15 -5.86 -6.04
N ARG A 215 -22.55 -5.96 -7.23
CA ARG A 215 -22.71 -4.99 -8.34
C ARG A 215 -22.63 -3.53 -7.88
N CYS A 216 -21.54 -3.15 -7.22
CA CYS A 216 -21.31 -1.78 -6.76
C CYS A 216 -19.81 -1.46 -6.72
N GLN A 217 -19.50 -0.20 -6.43
CA GLN A 217 -18.12 0.28 -6.34
C GLN A 217 -17.89 1.06 -5.04
N VAL A 218 -16.66 1.03 -4.53
CA VAL A 218 -16.20 1.91 -3.44
C VAL A 218 -14.93 2.61 -3.89
N TYR A 219 -14.97 3.94 -3.95
CA TYR A 219 -13.86 4.78 -4.37
C TYR A 219 -13.24 5.48 -3.16
N PHE A 220 -11.97 5.18 -2.89
CA PHE A 220 -11.18 5.83 -1.86
C PHE A 220 -10.34 6.96 -2.46
N ALA A 221 -10.83 8.21 -2.32
CA ALA A 221 -10.19 9.36 -2.93
C ALA A 221 -8.71 9.53 -2.49
N PRO A 222 -7.85 10.10 -3.35
CA PRO A 222 -6.52 10.54 -2.93
C PRO A 222 -6.58 11.40 -1.66
N GLY A 223 -5.74 11.10 -0.68
CA GLY A 223 -5.75 11.77 0.63
C GLY A 223 -6.50 11.01 1.74
N VAL A 224 -7.28 9.99 1.40
CA VAL A 224 -7.84 9.07 2.41
C VAL A 224 -6.69 8.36 3.15
N LEU A 225 -6.71 8.46 4.47
CA LEU A 225 -5.87 7.69 5.39
C LEU A 225 -6.76 6.99 6.41
N ILE A 226 -6.83 5.67 6.37
CA ILE A 226 -7.55 4.89 7.38
C ILE A 226 -6.52 4.20 8.27
N ARG A 227 -6.53 4.57 9.55
CA ARG A 227 -5.73 3.92 10.58
C ARG A 227 -6.55 2.83 11.27
N THR A 228 -6.00 1.62 11.33
CA THR A 228 -6.61 0.56 12.14
C THR A 228 -6.15 0.70 13.59
N ARG A 229 -7.11 0.76 14.52
CA ARG A 229 -6.82 0.96 15.95
C ARG A 229 -5.93 -0.15 16.48
N ILE A 230 -4.91 0.23 17.25
CA ILE A 230 -4.06 -0.71 17.99
C ILE A 230 -4.91 -1.53 18.98
N CYS A 231 -4.58 -2.81 19.15
CA CYS A 231 -5.32 -3.72 20.02
C CYS A 231 -4.36 -4.53 20.89
N GLY A 232 -4.81 -4.91 22.09
CA GLY A 232 -4.04 -5.77 22.99
C GLY A 232 -3.91 -7.21 22.50
N PRO A 233 -3.02 -8.02 23.11
CA PRO A 233 -2.95 -9.44 22.83
C PRO A 233 -4.30 -10.10 23.12
N GLY A 234 -4.81 -10.93 22.18
CA GLY A 234 -6.09 -11.62 22.30
C GLY A 234 -7.32 -10.79 21.90
N GLU A 235 -7.16 -9.50 21.61
CA GLU A 235 -8.22 -8.63 21.10
C GLU A 235 -8.25 -8.57 19.56
N ASN A 236 -7.35 -9.29 18.90
CA ASN A 236 -7.06 -9.23 17.47
C ASN A 236 -8.07 -9.98 16.58
N ILE A 237 -8.96 -10.78 17.17
CA ILE A 237 -9.98 -11.53 16.43
C ILE A 237 -10.84 -10.56 15.61
N HIS A 238 -10.93 -10.81 14.31
CA HIS A 238 -11.71 -10.03 13.34
C HIS A 238 -11.28 -8.56 13.17
N ARG A 239 -10.09 -8.17 13.64
CA ARG A 239 -9.55 -6.80 13.50
C ARG A 239 -8.69 -6.64 12.25
N HIS A 240 -9.27 -6.93 11.10
CA HIS A 240 -8.67 -6.60 9.80
C HIS A 240 -8.93 -5.14 9.45
N GLY A 241 -8.07 -4.51 8.65
CA GLY A 241 -8.26 -3.12 8.23
C GLY A 241 -9.51 -2.94 7.37
N LEU A 242 -9.41 -3.30 6.08
CA LEU A 242 -10.54 -3.45 5.17
C LEU A 242 -10.78 -4.94 4.93
N TRP A 243 -11.94 -5.43 5.37
CA TRP A 243 -12.36 -6.80 5.21
C TRP A 243 -13.53 -6.90 4.24
N ILE A 244 -13.29 -7.52 3.08
CA ILE A 244 -14.30 -7.81 2.07
C ILE A 244 -14.67 -9.29 2.19
N ASP A 245 -15.92 -9.59 2.50
CA ASP A 245 -16.39 -10.96 2.72
C ASP A 245 -17.66 -11.25 1.93
N ALA A 246 -17.75 -12.44 1.33
CA ALA A 246 -18.93 -12.89 0.60
C ALA A 246 -19.47 -11.88 -0.45
N CYS A 247 -18.59 -11.11 -1.08
CA CYS A 247 -18.96 -10.09 -2.06
C CYS A 247 -18.89 -10.64 -3.50
N GLN A 248 -19.65 -10.04 -4.40
CA GLN A 248 -19.67 -10.41 -5.82
C GLN A 248 -19.75 -9.19 -6.73
N ASP A 249 -18.98 -9.12 -7.82
CA ASP A 249 -19.02 -7.96 -8.74
C ASP A 249 -18.77 -6.63 -8.02
N LEU A 250 -17.71 -6.59 -7.21
CA LEU A 250 -17.33 -5.42 -6.40
C LEU A 250 -16.04 -4.82 -6.93
N VAL A 251 -16.04 -3.50 -7.14
CA VAL A 251 -14.84 -2.73 -7.48
C VAL A 251 -14.46 -1.84 -6.30
N ILE A 252 -13.22 -1.97 -5.85
CA ILE A 252 -12.58 -1.03 -4.93
C ILE A 252 -11.51 -0.28 -5.73
N ASN A 253 -11.59 1.03 -5.82
CA ASN A 253 -10.63 1.83 -6.58
C ASN A 253 -10.23 3.10 -5.81
N GLY A 254 -9.25 3.83 -6.34
CA GLY A 254 -8.77 5.07 -5.77
C GLY A 254 -7.28 5.04 -5.40
N ARG A 255 -6.85 6.03 -4.63
CA ARG A 255 -5.48 6.14 -4.09
C ARG A 255 -5.48 6.36 -2.57
N GLY A 256 -6.49 5.82 -1.89
CA GLY A 256 -6.55 5.77 -0.44
C GLY A 256 -5.48 4.87 0.17
N CYS A 257 -5.14 5.17 1.42
CA CYS A 257 -4.14 4.45 2.20
C CYS A 257 -4.77 3.77 3.42
N LEU A 258 -4.48 2.47 3.58
CA LEU A 258 -4.78 1.68 4.77
C LEU A 258 -3.47 1.53 5.57
N ASP A 259 -3.43 2.16 6.75
CA ASP A 259 -2.30 2.10 7.68
C ASP A 259 -2.70 1.25 8.90
N HIS A 260 -2.07 0.08 9.04
CA HIS A 260 -2.47 -0.86 10.09
C HIS A 260 -1.81 -0.59 11.44
N GLN A 261 -1.03 0.48 11.57
CA GLN A 261 -0.35 0.87 12.81
C GLN A 261 0.51 -0.26 13.42
N GLY A 262 1.19 -1.05 12.57
CA GLY A 262 1.97 -2.21 12.97
C GLY A 262 3.06 -1.88 13.98
N TYR A 263 3.87 -0.86 13.67
CA TYR A 263 4.95 -0.41 14.55
C TYR A 263 4.43 0.02 15.93
N GLU A 264 3.37 0.82 15.96
CA GLU A 264 2.75 1.32 17.18
C GLU A 264 2.14 0.19 18.01
N ASN A 265 1.52 -0.79 17.34
CA ASN A 265 0.96 -1.97 17.99
C ASN A 265 2.06 -2.86 18.60
N PHE A 266 3.17 -3.04 17.86
CA PHE A 266 4.30 -3.83 18.29
C PHE A 266 5.06 -3.19 19.46
N LEU A 267 5.46 -1.91 19.34
CA LEU A 267 6.19 -1.20 20.40
C LEU A 267 5.43 -1.08 21.71
N GLY A 268 4.10 -1.04 21.66
CA GLY A 268 3.28 -1.03 22.87
C GLY A 268 3.31 -2.34 23.67
N GLY A 269 4.06 -3.36 23.23
CA GLY A 269 4.02 -4.71 23.78
C GLY A 269 2.66 -5.39 23.56
N ARG A 270 1.87 -4.88 22.63
CA ARG A 270 0.47 -5.30 22.41
C ARG A 270 0.32 -6.37 21.34
N ASN A 271 1.34 -6.54 20.52
CA ASN A 271 1.49 -7.68 19.65
C ASN A 271 2.58 -8.59 20.22
N ASP A 272 2.18 -9.62 20.97
CA ASP A 272 3.08 -10.75 21.15
C ASP A 272 2.95 -11.61 19.89
N TYR A 273 3.99 -11.61 19.07
CA TYR A 273 4.07 -12.40 17.84
C TYR A 273 3.81 -13.90 18.09
N LYS A 274 4.00 -14.38 19.32
CA LYS A 274 3.64 -15.75 19.75
C LYS A 274 2.15 -15.95 20.04
N HIS A 275 1.40 -14.87 20.23
CA HIS A 275 -0.03 -14.88 20.56
C HIS A 275 -0.93 -14.45 19.39
N GLY A 276 -0.40 -13.74 18.37
CA GLY A 276 -1.15 -13.30 17.19
C GLY A 276 -1.40 -14.38 16.13
N LEU A 277 -0.54 -15.40 16.07
CA LEU A 277 -0.78 -16.63 15.34
C LEU A 277 -0.88 -17.75 16.38
N LEU A 278 -2.06 -18.36 16.56
CA LEU A 278 -2.09 -19.72 17.05
C LEU A 278 -1.08 -20.48 16.18
N SER A 279 -0.01 -20.97 16.81
CA SER A 279 1.12 -21.66 16.19
C SER A 279 0.75 -22.20 14.82
N TRP A 280 1.50 -21.87 13.76
CA TRP A 280 1.30 -22.45 12.43
C TRP A 280 1.17 -23.98 12.51
N ALA A 281 1.77 -24.64 13.52
CA ALA A 281 1.65 -26.07 13.79
C ALA A 281 0.28 -26.52 14.36
N VAL A 282 -0.63 -25.61 14.72
CA VAL A 282 -1.95 -25.89 15.31
C VAL A 282 -3.05 -25.33 14.39
N PRO A 283 -3.68 -26.20 13.57
CA PRO A 283 -4.85 -25.82 12.81
C PRO A 283 -5.97 -25.34 13.73
N SER A 284 -6.45 -24.12 13.51
CA SER A 284 -7.63 -23.59 14.18
C SER A 284 -8.50 -22.84 13.19
N ARG A 285 -9.82 -22.99 13.36
CA ARG A 285 -10.82 -22.28 12.55
C ARG A 285 -10.75 -20.76 12.72
N LEU A 286 -10.10 -20.28 13.78
CA LEU A 286 -9.91 -18.85 14.01
C LEU A 286 -8.69 -18.27 13.28
N ASN A 287 -7.78 -19.11 12.77
CA ASN A 287 -6.51 -18.65 12.20
C ASN A 287 -6.65 -17.56 11.13
N PRO A 288 -7.57 -17.66 10.14
CA PRO A 288 -7.77 -16.59 9.17
C PRO A 288 -8.08 -15.24 9.82
N TYR A 289 -8.88 -15.27 10.90
CA TYR A 289 -9.44 -14.10 11.57
C TYR A 289 -8.54 -13.49 12.65
N LEU A 290 -7.38 -14.10 12.89
CA LEU A 290 -6.38 -13.62 13.86
C LEU A 290 -5.22 -12.89 13.18
N THR A 291 -5.13 -12.96 11.85
CA THR A 291 -4.00 -12.40 11.10
C THR A 291 -3.96 -10.88 11.08
N GLU A 292 -5.01 -10.15 11.45
CA GLU A 292 -4.96 -8.67 11.46
C GLU A 292 -4.44 -8.07 10.12
N SER A 293 -4.80 -8.70 9.01
CA SER A 293 -4.42 -8.21 7.68
C SER A 293 -5.03 -6.83 7.40
N PRO A 294 -4.24 -5.85 6.95
CA PRO A 294 -4.74 -4.55 6.52
C PRO A 294 -5.77 -4.64 5.39
N LEU A 295 -5.57 -5.54 4.42
CA LEU A 295 -6.56 -5.86 3.41
C LEU A 295 -6.83 -7.36 3.45
N PHE A 296 -8.06 -7.73 3.77
CA PHE A 296 -8.51 -9.12 3.87
C PHE A 296 -9.71 -9.36 2.96
N VAL A 297 -9.61 -10.33 2.05
CA VAL A 297 -10.68 -10.66 1.10
C VAL A 297 -10.99 -12.15 1.20
N THR A 298 -12.24 -12.47 1.52
CA THR A 298 -12.68 -13.85 1.76
C THR A 298 -13.97 -14.18 1.01
N ASN A 299 -14.10 -15.45 0.58
CA ASN A 299 -15.34 -16.03 0.04
C ASN A 299 -16.00 -15.21 -1.07
N SER A 300 -15.21 -14.49 -1.86
CA SER A 300 -15.72 -13.47 -2.78
C SER A 300 -15.44 -13.82 -4.24
N GLN A 301 -16.22 -13.25 -5.16
CA GLN A 301 -16.10 -13.55 -6.58
C GLN A 301 -16.14 -12.29 -7.45
N ARG A 302 -15.32 -12.21 -8.51
CA ARG A 302 -15.28 -11.05 -9.42
C ARG A 302 -15.01 -9.76 -8.65
N ILE A 303 -13.87 -9.73 -7.96
CA ILE A 303 -13.42 -8.59 -7.16
C ILE A 303 -12.29 -7.88 -7.89
N THR A 304 -12.39 -6.57 -8.04
CA THR A 304 -11.30 -5.72 -8.55
C THR A 304 -10.87 -4.75 -7.47
N ILE A 305 -9.58 -4.71 -7.14
CA ILE A 305 -8.99 -3.72 -6.26
C ILE A 305 -7.89 -2.99 -7.03
N ASP A 306 -8.03 -1.68 -7.17
CA ASP A 306 -7.18 -0.86 -8.04
C ASP A 306 -6.61 0.36 -7.31
N GLY A 307 -5.30 0.36 -7.08
CA GLY A 307 -4.57 1.57 -6.69
C GLY A 307 -4.37 1.80 -5.19
N LEU A 308 -5.01 1.02 -4.31
CA LEU A 308 -4.86 1.16 -2.86
C LEU A 308 -3.40 0.99 -2.40
N THR A 309 -3.02 1.79 -1.39
CA THR A 309 -1.78 1.61 -0.64
C THR A 309 -2.09 0.98 0.71
N VAL A 310 -1.55 -0.22 0.95
CA VAL A 310 -1.52 -0.88 2.26
C VAL A 310 -0.15 -0.67 2.88
N ARG A 311 -0.08 -0.26 4.14
CA ARG A 311 1.20 -0.05 4.81
C ARG A 311 1.17 -0.34 6.30
N ASN A 312 2.36 -0.41 6.87
CA ASN A 312 2.58 -0.58 8.30
C ASN A 312 1.76 -1.75 8.84
N GLY A 313 1.77 -2.88 8.12
CA GLY A 313 0.99 -4.07 8.45
C GLY A 313 1.41 -4.72 9.76
N ARG A 314 0.46 -5.38 10.43
CA ARG A 314 0.72 -6.21 11.63
C ARG A 314 1.07 -7.65 11.30
N ASN A 315 0.75 -8.09 10.09
CA ASN A 315 0.94 -9.45 9.58
C ASN A 315 0.80 -9.43 8.03
N PHE A 316 0.37 -10.53 7.41
CA PHE A 316 0.08 -10.66 5.97
C PHE A 316 -0.71 -9.44 5.46
N ASN A 317 -0.10 -8.67 4.56
CA ASN A 317 -0.58 -7.33 4.22
C ASN A 317 -1.86 -7.38 3.38
N VAL A 318 -1.76 -8.01 2.22
CA VAL A 318 -2.90 -8.33 1.36
C VAL A 318 -3.15 -9.82 1.45
N ASN A 319 -4.26 -10.21 2.07
CA ASN A 319 -4.58 -11.60 2.38
C ASN A 319 -5.90 -11.97 1.70
N ILE A 320 -5.83 -12.84 0.69
CA ILE A 320 -6.98 -13.25 -0.14
C ILE A 320 -7.17 -14.75 -0.01
N ARG A 321 -8.38 -15.16 0.37
CA ARG A 321 -8.69 -16.57 0.65
C ARG A 321 -10.03 -16.97 0.07
N ARG A 322 -10.11 -18.17 -0.51
CA ARG A 322 -11.37 -18.73 -1.04
C ARG A 322 -12.10 -17.81 -2.03
N CYS A 323 -11.36 -17.11 -2.90
CA CYS A 323 -11.94 -16.20 -3.87
C CYS A 323 -11.79 -16.68 -5.32
N ASP A 324 -12.72 -16.30 -6.19
CA ASP A 324 -12.70 -16.64 -7.63
C ASP A 324 -12.71 -15.36 -8.46
N GLN A 325 -11.83 -15.24 -9.45
CA GLN A 325 -11.73 -14.06 -10.34
C GLN A 325 -11.42 -12.77 -9.55
N VAL A 326 -10.21 -12.70 -9.01
CA VAL A 326 -9.74 -11.50 -8.28
C VAL A 326 -8.67 -10.77 -9.07
N THR A 327 -8.84 -9.48 -9.28
CA THR A 327 -7.83 -8.61 -9.88
C THR A 327 -7.33 -7.62 -8.84
N LEU A 328 -6.04 -7.69 -8.54
CA LEU A 328 -5.30 -6.63 -7.84
C LEU A 328 -4.47 -5.88 -8.87
N ARG A 329 -4.73 -4.58 -9.02
CA ARG A 329 -4.01 -3.74 -9.96
C ARG A 329 -3.44 -2.52 -9.25
N ARG A 330 -2.18 -2.18 -9.51
CA ARG A 330 -1.55 -0.97 -8.93
C ARG A 330 -1.66 -0.90 -7.41
N CYS A 331 -1.82 -2.02 -6.71
CA CYS A 331 -1.80 -2.05 -5.26
C CYS A 331 -0.35 -1.91 -4.78
N LYS A 332 -0.14 -1.26 -3.63
CA LYS A 332 1.18 -1.12 -3.02
C LYS A 332 1.16 -1.63 -1.60
N VAL A 333 2.15 -2.44 -1.25
CA VAL A 333 2.43 -2.83 0.14
C VAL A 333 3.71 -2.14 0.59
N ILE A 334 3.66 -1.46 1.74
CA ILE A 334 4.79 -0.74 2.34
C ILE A 334 4.87 -1.07 3.84
N THR A 335 5.49 -2.20 4.15
CA THR A 335 5.61 -2.73 5.51
C THR A 335 7.05 -3.16 5.75
N PRO A 336 7.93 -2.21 6.12
CA PRO A 336 9.34 -2.48 6.36
C PRO A 336 9.55 -3.21 7.69
N PRO A 337 10.77 -3.71 7.97
CA PRO A 337 11.05 -4.50 9.16
C PRO A 337 10.62 -3.87 10.48
N ALA A 338 10.73 -2.56 10.65
CA ALA A 338 10.33 -1.88 11.89
C ALA A 338 8.84 -2.04 12.21
N SER A 339 7.96 -2.21 11.21
CA SER A 339 6.52 -2.36 11.46
C SER A 339 6.21 -3.55 12.36
N VAL A 340 6.83 -4.69 12.09
CA VAL A 340 6.68 -5.91 12.90
C VAL A 340 7.81 -6.87 12.52
N PRO A 341 8.36 -7.62 13.50
CA PRO A 341 9.54 -8.43 13.27
C PRO A 341 9.34 -9.67 12.39
N GLU A 342 8.14 -10.06 11.97
CA GLU A 342 7.93 -11.22 11.06
C GLU A 342 6.50 -11.27 10.49
N PHE A 343 6.24 -12.23 9.60
CA PHE A 343 4.92 -12.59 9.05
C PHE A 343 4.21 -11.48 8.28
N THR A 344 4.95 -10.66 7.55
CA THR A 344 4.38 -9.59 6.74
C THR A 344 4.54 -9.86 5.26
N ASP A 345 3.99 -10.98 4.79
CA ASP A 345 3.90 -11.27 3.36
C ASP A 345 3.30 -10.05 2.63
N GLY A 346 3.80 -9.77 1.44
CA GLY A 346 3.25 -8.72 0.59
C GLY A 346 1.83 -9.08 0.15
N TYR A 347 1.74 -10.12 -0.69
CA TYR A 347 0.49 -10.64 -1.23
C TYR A 347 0.38 -12.12 -0.92
N GLN A 348 -0.52 -12.46 0.00
CA GLN A 348 -0.77 -13.81 0.42
C GLN A 348 -2.12 -14.29 -0.13
N ILE A 349 -2.09 -15.28 -1.01
CA ILE A 349 -3.24 -15.66 -1.85
C ILE A 349 -3.38 -17.17 -1.77
N ASN A 350 -4.46 -17.66 -1.15
CA ASN A 350 -4.65 -19.08 -0.87
C ASN A 350 -6.05 -19.54 -1.27
N ALA A 351 -6.18 -20.77 -1.76
CA ALA A 351 -7.45 -21.36 -2.18
C ALA A 351 -8.21 -20.44 -3.16
N CYS A 352 -7.51 -19.80 -4.10
CA CYS A 352 -8.10 -18.83 -5.04
C CYS A 352 -7.97 -19.30 -6.48
N ARG A 353 -8.94 -18.92 -7.32
CA ARG A 353 -8.96 -19.26 -8.75
C ARG A 353 -9.00 -18.02 -9.61
N ASP A 354 -8.28 -18.02 -10.72
CA ASP A 354 -8.23 -16.91 -11.68
C ASP A 354 -7.86 -15.57 -11.03
N THR A 355 -6.69 -15.51 -10.40
CA THR A 355 -6.22 -14.31 -9.70
C THR A 355 -5.13 -13.59 -10.49
N LEU A 356 -5.34 -12.30 -10.76
CA LEU A 356 -4.41 -11.44 -11.47
C LEU A 356 -3.80 -10.40 -10.52
N LEU A 357 -2.47 -10.39 -10.42
CA LEU A 357 -1.69 -9.28 -9.87
C LEU A 357 -1.04 -8.52 -11.03
N GLU A 358 -1.42 -7.27 -11.20
CA GLU A 358 -0.95 -6.44 -12.30
C GLU A 358 -0.38 -5.10 -11.80
N ASP A 359 0.85 -4.79 -12.18
CA ASP A 359 1.47 -3.50 -11.86
C ASP A 359 1.50 -3.20 -10.35
N CYS A 360 1.67 -4.24 -9.52
CA CYS A 360 1.68 -4.15 -8.06
C CYS A 360 3.10 -3.99 -7.49
N PHE A 361 3.17 -3.44 -6.27
CA PHE A 361 4.41 -3.24 -5.52
C PHE A 361 4.35 -3.91 -4.15
N ALA A 362 5.47 -4.47 -3.70
CA ALA A 362 5.67 -4.90 -2.32
C ALA A 362 7.03 -4.44 -1.79
N PHE A 363 7.02 -3.71 -0.68
CA PHE A 363 8.15 -3.58 0.23
C PHE A 363 7.72 -4.23 1.55
N CYS A 364 8.26 -5.42 1.83
CA CYS A 364 7.77 -6.27 2.91
C CYS A 364 8.91 -6.93 3.69
N ASN A 365 8.60 -7.48 4.86
CA ASN A 365 9.58 -8.13 5.73
C ASN A 365 9.44 -9.67 5.74
N ASP A 366 8.62 -10.22 4.84
CA ASP A 366 8.49 -11.66 4.55
C ASP A 366 8.32 -11.89 3.03
N ASP A 367 7.66 -12.96 2.59
CA ASP A 367 7.51 -13.31 1.18
C ASP A 367 6.77 -12.22 0.37
N CYS A 368 7.29 -11.76 -0.78
CA CYS A 368 6.58 -10.72 -1.56
C CYS A 368 5.25 -11.23 -2.13
N ILE A 369 5.25 -12.46 -2.62
CA ILE A 369 4.05 -13.18 -3.06
C ILE A 369 4.11 -14.57 -2.41
N ALA A 370 3.03 -15.00 -1.76
CA ALA A 370 2.95 -16.32 -1.16
C ALA A 370 1.60 -17.00 -1.46
N SER A 371 1.68 -18.28 -1.78
CA SER A 371 0.56 -19.22 -1.76
C SER A 371 1.06 -20.49 -1.09
N GLY A 372 0.45 -20.87 0.03
CA GLY A 372 0.93 -21.99 0.84
C GLY A 372 -0.13 -22.78 1.59
N HIS A 373 -1.40 -22.40 1.44
CA HIS A 373 -2.54 -22.98 2.14
C HIS A 373 -2.31 -23.06 3.66
N TYR A 374 -1.72 -21.99 4.22
CA TYR A 374 -1.32 -21.87 5.61
C TYR A 374 -2.43 -22.20 6.63
N PHE A 375 -3.70 -22.05 6.25
CA PHE A 375 -4.84 -22.28 7.12
C PHE A 375 -5.68 -23.45 6.61
N TYR A 376 -5.18 -24.69 6.67
CA TYR A 376 -5.84 -25.89 6.15
C TYR A 376 -7.35 -26.00 6.42
N SER A 377 -7.84 -25.59 7.60
CA SER A 377 -9.28 -25.61 7.93
C SER A 377 -10.13 -24.58 7.18
N HIS A 378 -9.52 -23.71 6.40
CA HIS A 378 -10.13 -22.61 5.65
C HIS A 378 -9.61 -22.54 4.21
N ASP A 379 -8.36 -22.89 3.97
CA ASP A 379 -7.79 -23.07 2.63
C ASP A 379 -8.12 -24.49 2.14
N ASP A 380 -9.42 -24.79 2.05
CA ASP A 380 -9.99 -26.12 1.83
C ASP A 380 -10.31 -26.42 0.36
N ARG A 381 -9.58 -25.80 -0.57
CA ARG A 381 -9.64 -26.08 -2.01
C ARG A 381 -8.34 -25.70 -2.71
N GLU A 382 -8.17 -26.17 -3.94
CA GLU A 382 -7.03 -25.83 -4.78
C GLU A 382 -6.92 -24.33 -5.11
N SER A 383 -5.70 -23.86 -5.31
CA SER A 383 -5.44 -22.59 -5.99
C SER A 383 -5.16 -22.88 -7.46
N GLU A 384 -5.71 -22.11 -8.41
CA GLU A 384 -5.42 -22.26 -9.85
C GLU A 384 -5.52 -20.93 -10.61
N GLY A 385 -4.87 -20.84 -11.78
CA GLY A 385 -5.01 -19.65 -12.65
C GLY A 385 -4.46 -18.37 -12.03
N PHE A 386 -3.34 -18.44 -11.31
CA PHE A 386 -2.67 -17.25 -10.80
C PHE A 386 -1.79 -16.62 -11.88
N THR A 387 -1.78 -15.29 -11.99
CA THR A 387 -0.87 -14.56 -12.88
C THR A 387 -0.37 -13.31 -12.18
N ALA A 388 0.94 -13.15 -12.10
CA ALA A 388 1.58 -11.91 -11.67
C ALA A 388 2.37 -11.29 -12.83
N ARG A 389 2.03 -10.07 -13.23
CA ARG A 389 2.74 -9.32 -14.28
C ARG A 389 2.96 -7.87 -13.86
N GLY A 390 4.09 -7.30 -14.26
CA GLY A 390 4.44 -5.95 -13.82
C GLY A 390 4.67 -5.86 -12.30
N PHE A 391 5.17 -6.91 -11.65
CA PHE A 391 5.41 -6.87 -10.20
C PHE A 391 6.81 -6.36 -9.85
N VAL A 392 6.91 -5.50 -8.83
CA VAL A 392 8.19 -5.10 -8.21
C VAL A 392 8.11 -5.40 -6.71
N GLY A 393 8.92 -6.37 -6.27
CA GLY A 393 9.03 -6.77 -4.87
C GLY A 393 10.41 -6.47 -4.30
N TRP A 394 10.44 -6.01 -3.06
CA TRP A 394 11.63 -5.91 -2.22
C TRP A 394 11.30 -6.55 -0.87
N ASN A 395 12.01 -7.62 -0.54
CA ASN A 395 11.92 -8.24 0.76
C ASN A 395 13.29 -8.29 1.45
N HIS A 396 13.26 -8.20 2.78
CA HIS A 396 14.48 -8.16 3.57
C HIS A 396 14.95 -9.54 4.05
N ARG A 397 14.10 -10.57 4.01
CA ARG A 397 14.34 -11.81 4.78
C ARG A 397 13.95 -13.11 4.12
N ALA A 398 12.76 -13.18 3.53
CA ALA A 398 12.22 -14.43 3.01
C ALA A 398 12.39 -14.55 1.48
N ASN A 399 11.35 -14.90 0.74
CA ASN A 399 11.44 -15.16 -0.69
C ASN A 399 10.78 -14.05 -1.52
N GLY A 400 11.24 -13.90 -2.77
CA GLY A 400 10.48 -13.10 -3.74
C GLY A 400 9.12 -13.73 -4.03
N ILE A 401 9.07 -15.06 -4.17
CA ILE A 401 7.84 -15.83 -4.32
C ILE A 401 7.98 -17.10 -3.48
N ARG A 402 6.98 -17.41 -2.66
CA ARG A 402 6.88 -18.70 -1.96
C ARG A 402 5.69 -19.48 -2.45
N LEU A 403 5.96 -20.75 -2.73
CA LEU A 403 4.97 -21.74 -3.10
C LEU A 403 5.14 -22.96 -2.19
N GLY A 404 4.10 -23.28 -1.42
CA GLY A 404 3.98 -24.48 -0.61
C GLY A 404 3.85 -24.09 0.85
N PHE A 405 3.96 -25.09 1.72
CA PHE A 405 3.97 -25.08 3.20
C PHE A 405 3.04 -26.19 3.71
N TYR A 406 1.83 -26.31 3.16
CA TYR A 406 0.95 -27.47 3.34
C TYR A 406 0.61 -28.17 2.02
N THR A 407 0.49 -29.50 2.06
CA THR A 407 0.24 -30.36 0.89
C THR A 407 -1.19 -30.90 0.82
N HIS A 408 -2.13 -30.28 1.53
CA HIS A 408 -3.49 -30.81 1.61
C HIS A 408 -4.31 -30.59 0.35
N TYR A 409 -4.01 -29.53 -0.40
CA TYR A 409 -4.65 -29.20 -1.67
C TYR A 409 -3.59 -28.77 -2.67
N ASP A 410 -3.90 -28.97 -3.95
CA ASP A 410 -3.04 -28.55 -5.03
C ASP A 410 -2.93 -27.02 -5.06
N MET A 411 -1.72 -26.56 -5.37
CA MET A 411 -1.47 -25.14 -5.55
C MET A 411 -1.47 -24.69 -7.02
N GLY A 412 -1.99 -25.56 -7.89
CA GLY A 412 -2.24 -25.31 -9.31
C GLY A 412 -1.07 -24.77 -10.12
N SER A 413 -1.35 -24.41 -11.37
CA SER A 413 -0.39 -23.74 -12.25
C SER A 413 -0.33 -22.25 -11.93
N LEU A 414 0.87 -21.75 -11.58
CA LEU A 414 1.19 -20.32 -11.50
C LEU A 414 1.85 -19.81 -12.77
#